data_AF-A0A7S0Q203-F1
#
_entry.id   AF-A0A7S0Q203-F1
#
_cell.length_a   1.000
_cell.length_b   1.000
_cell.length_c   1.000
_cell.angle_alpha   90.00
_cell.angle_beta   90.00
_cell.angle_gamma   90.00
#
_symmetry.space_group_name_H-M   'P 1'
#
loop_
_entity.id
_entity.type
_entity.pdbx_description
1 polymer ?
#
loop_
_entity_poly.entity_id
_entity_poly.type
_entity_poly.pdbx_seq_one_letter_code
_entity_poly.pdbx_strand_id
1 'polypeptide(L)'
;WGEPLSSATVLDAAVVRLPNAVNWYSPGSYKNMPECVSAAIPNAYFVGDLVRTRHGSWSQEKAYVTGIEAANLIRGRPREEGVLPLAADESHVAAGRTALRAFQTALGRGDPARAPSIASFLW
;
A
#
# COMPACT_ATOMS: atom_id res chain seq x y z
N TRP A 1 -15.03 -29.54 29.43
CA TRP A 1 -14.04 -29.60 30.51
C TRP A 1 -12.68 -29.83 29.87
N GLY A 2 -11.77 -28.90 30.09
CA GLY A 2 -10.37 -28.97 29.71
C GLY A 2 -9.59 -28.08 30.67
N GLU A 3 -8.34 -28.39 30.91
CA GLU A 3 -7.47 -27.58 31.77
C GLU A 3 -7.39 -26.13 31.27
N PRO A 4 -7.26 -25.13 32.16
CA PRO A 4 -7.21 -23.73 31.77
C PRO A 4 -5.97 -23.45 30.91
N LEU A 5 -6.06 -22.52 29.95
CA LEU A 5 -4.94 -22.23 29.02
C LEU A 5 -3.62 -21.85 29.74
N SER A 6 -3.71 -21.36 30.98
CA SER A 6 -2.57 -21.06 31.86
C SER A 6 -1.79 -22.28 32.34
N SER A 7 -2.30 -23.51 32.17
CA SER A 7 -1.59 -24.76 32.46
C SER A 7 -0.77 -25.28 31.27
N ALA A 8 -0.71 -24.54 30.16
CA ALA A 8 -0.09 -25.01 28.93
C ALA A 8 1.45 -25.14 29.01
N THR A 9 1.88 -26.39 28.86
CA THR A 9 3.20 -26.90 28.45
C THR A 9 3.83 -26.32 27.18
N VAL A 10 4.84 -25.42 27.19
CA VAL A 10 5.62 -25.19 25.96
C VAL A 10 6.46 -26.44 25.66
N LEU A 11 6.15 -27.14 24.56
CA LEU A 11 6.81 -28.39 24.18
C LEU A 11 8.04 -28.18 23.27
N ASP A 12 8.00 -27.15 22.43
CA ASP A 12 9.08 -26.78 21.50
C ASP A 12 9.02 -25.26 21.21
N ALA A 13 10.16 -24.65 20.89
CA ALA A 13 10.27 -23.24 20.55
C ALA A 13 11.49 -22.97 19.65
N ALA A 14 11.25 -22.41 18.46
CA ALA A 14 12.29 -21.99 17.52
C ALA A 14 12.36 -20.46 17.39
N VAL A 15 13.55 -19.89 17.47
CA VAL A 15 13.80 -18.46 17.22
C VAL A 15 14.45 -18.28 15.85
N VAL A 16 13.68 -17.84 14.86
CA VAL A 16 14.19 -17.54 13.51
C VAL A 16 14.48 -16.05 13.39
N ARG A 17 15.73 -15.71 13.03
CA ARG A 17 16.14 -14.32 12.73
C ARG A 17 16.20 -14.13 11.23
N LEU A 18 15.28 -13.33 10.68
CA LEU A 18 15.21 -13.00 9.27
C LEU A 18 15.61 -11.53 9.05
N PRO A 19 16.92 -11.21 8.95
CA PRO A 19 17.34 -9.85 8.65
C PRO A 19 16.74 -9.42 7.31
N ASN A 20 16.22 -8.18 7.26
CA ASN A 20 15.56 -7.59 6.10
C ASN A 20 14.21 -8.22 5.65
N ALA A 21 13.59 -9.12 6.41
CA ALA A 21 12.25 -9.65 6.08
C ALA A 21 11.16 -8.59 5.93
N VAL A 22 11.36 -7.42 6.54
CA VAL A 22 10.43 -6.27 6.54
C VAL A 22 11.05 -4.99 5.98
N ASN A 23 12.09 -5.09 5.14
CA ASN A 23 12.80 -3.94 4.58
C ASN A 23 11.94 -2.99 3.71
N TRP A 24 10.82 -3.46 3.17
CA TRP A 24 9.91 -2.67 2.33
C TRP A 24 8.76 -1.99 3.09
N TYR A 25 8.63 -2.16 4.41
CA TYR A 25 7.56 -1.53 5.22
C TYR A 25 7.99 -0.23 5.91
N SER A 26 8.98 0.48 5.36
CA SER A 26 9.40 1.79 5.86
C SER A 26 8.46 2.92 5.41
N PRO A 27 8.23 3.97 6.22
CA PRO A 27 7.43 5.12 5.81
C PRO A 27 7.88 5.72 4.47
N GLY A 28 6.97 5.79 3.51
CA GLY A 28 7.23 6.31 2.16
C GLY A 28 7.81 5.30 1.15
N SER A 29 8.01 4.03 1.52
CA SER A 29 8.48 2.96 0.62
C SER A 29 7.57 2.72 -0.59
N TYR A 30 6.26 2.96 -0.45
CA TYR A 30 5.24 2.73 -1.48
C TYR A 30 5.59 3.37 -2.84
N LYS A 31 6.24 4.54 -2.85
CA LYS A 31 6.68 5.22 -4.08
C LYS A 31 7.80 4.48 -4.83
N ASN A 32 8.55 3.62 -4.13
CA ASN A 32 9.67 2.84 -4.66
C ASN A 32 9.22 1.43 -5.12
N MET A 33 8.00 1.01 -4.80
CA MET A 33 7.45 -0.27 -5.25
C MET A 33 7.20 -0.25 -6.76
N PRO A 34 7.34 -1.38 -7.48
CA PRO A 34 6.96 -1.48 -8.89
C PRO A 34 5.45 -1.28 -9.12
N GLU A 35 5.12 -0.78 -10.31
CA GLU A 35 3.77 -0.93 -10.90
C GLU A 35 3.58 -2.37 -11.41
N CYS A 36 2.34 -2.80 -11.63
CA CYS A 36 2.03 -4.15 -12.11
C CYS A 36 2.62 -4.46 -13.50
N VAL A 37 2.76 -3.46 -14.39
CA VAL A 37 3.37 -3.62 -15.72
C VAL A 37 4.81 -3.07 -15.68
N SER A 38 5.76 -3.83 -16.23
CA SER A 38 7.14 -3.35 -16.36
C SER A 38 7.26 -2.24 -17.40
N ALA A 39 7.84 -1.11 -17.00
CA ALA A 39 8.14 0.01 -17.91
C ALA A 39 9.36 -0.27 -18.83
N ALA A 40 10.17 -1.28 -18.51
CA ALA A 40 11.45 -1.56 -19.18
C ALA A 40 11.46 -2.86 -20.00
N ILE A 41 10.57 -3.81 -19.70
CA ILE A 41 10.55 -5.14 -20.33
C ILE A 41 9.13 -5.41 -20.85
N PRO A 42 8.91 -5.43 -22.18
CA PRO A 42 7.62 -5.78 -22.76
C PRO A 42 7.11 -7.14 -22.29
N ASN A 43 5.81 -7.25 -22.04
CA ASN A 43 5.14 -8.46 -21.57
C ASN A 43 5.63 -9.02 -20.21
N ALA A 44 6.40 -8.24 -19.45
CA ALA A 44 6.76 -8.57 -18.07
C ALA A 44 5.85 -7.85 -17.06
N TYR A 45 5.40 -8.60 -16.06
CA TYR A 45 4.46 -8.14 -15.04
C TYR A 45 5.01 -8.44 -13.65
N PHE A 46 4.75 -7.55 -12.70
CA PHE A 46 5.11 -7.72 -11.29
C PHE A 46 3.86 -8.09 -10.50
N VAL A 47 3.98 -9.11 -9.65
CA VAL A 47 2.93 -9.59 -8.74
C VAL A 47 3.50 -9.80 -7.34
N GLY A 48 2.64 -9.84 -6.32
CA GLY A 48 3.05 -10.02 -4.93
C GLY A 48 2.79 -8.79 -4.05
N ASP A 49 3.13 -8.93 -2.76
CA ASP A 49 2.86 -7.92 -1.73
C ASP A 49 3.63 -6.59 -1.94
N LEU A 50 4.68 -6.59 -2.75
CA LEU A 50 5.51 -5.41 -3.05
C LEU A 50 5.08 -4.63 -4.29
N VAL A 51 3.89 -4.90 -4.85
CA VAL A 51 3.38 -4.20 -6.05
C VAL A 51 2.40 -3.09 -5.66
N ARG A 52 2.39 -1.99 -6.43
CA ARG A 52 1.38 -0.93 -6.29
C ARG A 52 0.03 -1.38 -6.84
N THR A 53 -0.99 -1.34 -5.98
CA THR A 53 -2.39 -1.62 -6.29
C THR A 53 -3.28 -0.73 -5.40
N ARG A 54 -4.55 -0.55 -5.78
CA ARG A 54 -5.58 0.05 -4.94
C ARG A 54 -6.02 -0.88 -3.79
N HIS A 55 -5.72 -2.18 -3.88
CA HIS A 55 -5.98 -3.14 -2.82
C HIS A 55 -5.00 -2.97 -1.66
N GLY A 56 -5.34 -2.07 -0.73
CA GLY A 56 -4.56 -1.66 0.44
C GLY A 56 -4.41 -2.71 1.55
N SER A 57 -4.32 -3.99 1.20
CA SER A 57 -3.95 -5.08 2.12
C SER A 57 -2.42 -5.25 2.15
N TRP A 58 -1.90 -5.99 3.14
CA TRP A 58 -0.47 -6.33 3.28
C TRP A 58 -0.36 -7.77 3.77
N SER A 59 -0.44 -8.73 2.85
CA SER A 59 -0.52 -10.16 3.15
C SER A 59 -0.54 -11.01 1.86
N GLN A 60 -0.73 -12.32 2.04
CA GLN A 60 -1.08 -13.28 1.00
C GLN A 60 -2.25 -12.81 0.11
N GLU A 61 -3.22 -12.09 0.68
CA GLU A 61 -4.36 -11.51 -0.04
C GLU A 61 -3.92 -10.54 -1.16
N LYS A 62 -3.01 -9.59 -0.86
CA LYS A 62 -2.49 -8.66 -1.87
C LYS A 62 -1.67 -9.37 -2.94
N ALA A 63 -0.92 -10.41 -2.56
CA ALA A 63 -0.21 -11.25 -3.52
C ALA A 63 -1.18 -11.99 -4.46
N TYR A 64 -2.32 -12.47 -3.96
CA TYR A 64 -3.37 -13.09 -4.76
C TYR A 64 -4.06 -12.08 -5.69
N VAL A 65 -4.48 -10.92 -5.17
CA VAL A 65 -5.14 -9.86 -5.95
C VAL A 65 -4.24 -9.33 -7.06
N THR A 66 -2.97 -9.02 -6.78
CA THR A 66 -2.02 -8.56 -7.81
C THR A 66 -1.75 -9.62 -8.88
N GLY A 67 -1.86 -10.91 -8.54
CA GLY A 67 -1.86 -12.01 -9.51
C GLY A 67 -3.05 -11.98 -10.48
N ILE A 68 -4.27 -11.76 -9.96
CA ILE A 68 -5.48 -11.57 -10.77
C ILE A 68 -5.34 -10.33 -11.66
N GLU A 69 -4.88 -9.21 -11.09
CA GLU A 69 -4.69 -7.96 -11.84
C GLU A 69 -3.74 -8.14 -13.04
N ALA A 70 -2.59 -8.80 -12.83
CA ALA A 70 -1.65 -9.11 -13.91
C ALA A 70 -2.28 -10.04 -14.95
N ALA A 71 -3.00 -11.09 -14.54
CA ALA A 71 -3.68 -12.00 -15.44
C ALA A 71 -4.74 -11.28 -16.29
N ASN A 72 -5.52 -10.36 -15.71
CA ASN A 72 -6.49 -9.55 -16.43
C ASN A 72 -5.81 -8.67 -17.49
N LEU A 73 -4.72 -7.99 -17.13
CA LEU A 73 -3.94 -7.17 -18.07
C LEU A 73 -3.36 -8.00 -19.23
N ILE A 74 -2.82 -9.18 -18.95
CA ILE A 74 -2.35 -10.15 -19.98
C ILE A 74 -3.49 -10.57 -20.91
N ARG A 75 -4.71 -10.70 -20.39
CA ARG A 75 -5.90 -11.14 -21.14
C ARG A 75 -6.69 -9.99 -21.79
N GLY A 76 -6.23 -8.74 -21.68
CA GLY A 76 -6.92 -7.58 -22.24
C GLY A 76 -8.23 -7.21 -21.51
N ARG A 77 -8.35 -7.58 -20.24
CA ARG A 77 -9.53 -7.33 -19.38
C ARG A 77 -9.32 -6.12 -18.46
N PRO A 78 -10.39 -5.54 -17.90
CA PRO A 78 -10.27 -4.56 -16.81
C PRO A 78 -9.42 -5.13 -15.66
N ARG A 79 -8.43 -4.35 -15.18
CA ARG A 79 -7.45 -4.80 -14.17
C ARG A 79 -8.11 -5.44 -12.94
N GLU A 80 -9.17 -4.83 -12.43
CA GLU A 80 -9.86 -5.22 -11.19
C GLU A 80 -11.01 -6.23 -11.41
N GLU A 81 -11.17 -6.81 -12.62
CA GLU A 81 -12.20 -7.83 -12.90
C GLU A 81 -12.03 -9.06 -11.99
N GLY A 82 -13.07 -9.40 -11.22
CA GLY A 82 -13.03 -10.52 -10.28
C GLY A 82 -12.34 -10.23 -8.93
N VAL A 83 -11.84 -9.01 -8.71
CA VAL A 83 -11.32 -8.57 -7.41
C VAL A 83 -12.47 -8.04 -6.56
N LEU A 84 -12.58 -8.49 -5.31
CA LEU A 84 -13.53 -7.94 -4.35
C LEU A 84 -12.99 -6.61 -3.81
N PRO A 85 -13.75 -5.50 -3.89
CA PRO A 85 -13.29 -4.20 -3.41
C PRO A 85 -13.20 -4.19 -1.88
N LEU A 86 -12.18 -3.51 -1.35
CA LEU A 86 -12.09 -3.23 0.08
C LEU A 86 -13.20 -2.29 0.54
N ALA A 87 -13.55 -2.38 1.82
CA ALA A 87 -14.39 -1.39 2.47
C ALA A 87 -13.77 0.02 2.36
N ALA A 88 -14.62 1.04 2.28
CA ALA A 88 -14.17 2.43 2.30
C ALA A 88 -13.51 2.76 3.65
N ASP A 89 -12.57 3.72 3.65
CA ASP A 89 -11.97 4.23 4.88
C ASP A 89 -13.05 4.74 5.85
N GLU A 90 -12.80 4.58 7.15
CA GLU A 90 -13.65 5.14 8.20
C GLU A 90 -13.78 6.67 8.02
N SER A 91 -14.96 7.21 8.33
CA SER A 91 -15.33 8.59 7.98
C SER A 91 -14.32 9.65 8.47
N HIS A 92 -13.78 9.46 9.67
CA HIS A 92 -12.77 10.34 10.25
C HIS A 92 -11.38 10.19 9.60
N VAL A 93 -11.01 8.99 9.13
CA VAL A 93 -9.78 8.74 8.36
C VAL A 93 -9.88 9.41 6.98
N ALA A 94 -11.01 9.28 6.30
CA ALA A 94 -11.28 9.95 5.03
C ALA A 94 -11.27 11.48 5.16
N ALA A 95 -11.90 12.02 6.21
CA ALA A 95 -11.90 13.45 6.52
C ALA A 95 -10.48 13.95 6.83
N GLY A 96 -9.73 13.26 7.69
CA GLY A 96 -8.35 13.62 8.04
C GLY A 96 -7.40 13.61 6.84
N ARG A 97 -7.50 12.60 5.97
CA ARG A 97 -6.74 12.52 4.71
C ARG A 97 -7.06 13.69 3.78
N THR A 98 -8.32 14.09 3.71
CA THR A 98 -8.79 15.22 2.88
C THR A 98 -8.28 16.56 3.41
N ALA A 99 -8.41 16.79 4.72
CA ALA A 99 -7.89 17.98 5.39
C ALA A 99 -6.36 18.10 5.25
N LEU A 100 -5.62 17.00 5.43
CA LEU A 100 -4.16 16.97 5.26
C LEU A 100 -3.75 17.33 3.82
N ARG A 101 -4.44 16.79 2.81
CA ARG A 101 -4.19 17.15 1.40
C ARG A 101 -4.48 18.62 1.12
N ALA A 102 -5.60 19.15 1.60
CA ALA A 102 -5.94 20.57 1.46
C ALA A 102 -4.88 21.49 2.11
N PHE A 103 -4.40 21.13 3.31
CA PHE A 103 -3.35 21.85 4.02
C PHE A 103 -1.98 21.77 3.29
N GLN A 104 -1.60 20.60 2.78
CA GLN A 104 -0.38 20.43 1.97
C GLN A 104 -0.41 21.27 0.69
N THR A 105 -1.56 21.32 0.00
CA THR A 105 -1.78 22.19 -1.16
C THR A 105 -1.68 23.67 -0.78
N ALA A 106 -2.32 24.10 0.30
CA ALA A 106 -2.28 25.49 0.77
C ALA A 106 -0.86 25.94 1.17
N LEU A 107 -0.04 25.03 1.70
CA LEU A 107 1.37 25.26 2.05
C LEU A 107 2.38 25.03 0.92
N GLY A 108 1.95 24.69 -0.30
CA GLY A 108 2.87 24.44 -1.42
C GLY A 108 3.72 23.19 -1.30
N ARG A 109 3.47 22.32 -0.32
CA ARG A 109 4.18 21.05 -0.18
C ARG A 109 3.58 19.98 -1.10
N GLY A 110 3.34 20.38 -2.36
CA GLY A 110 2.46 19.75 -3.34
C GLY A 110 3.13 19.38 -4.66
N ASP A 111 3.55 20.30 -5.53
CA ASP A 111 3.57 21.78 -5.47
C ASP A 111 2.98 22.40 -6.78
N PRO A 112 2.34 23.59 -6.74
CA PRO A 112 1.81 24.25 -7.93
C PRO A 112 2.61 25.49 -8.41
N ALA A 113 3.90 25.64 -8.06
CA ALA A 113 4.73 26.83 -8.34
C ALA A 113 4.12 28.18 -7.85
N ARG A 114 3.19 28.11 -6.90
CA ARG A 114 2.25 29.21 -6.54
C ARG A 114 1.85 29.26 -5.07
N ALA A 115 2.51 28.53 -4.18
CA ALA A 115 2.32 28.81 -2.77
C ALA A 115 2.88 30.20 -2.43
N PRO A 116 2.16 31.00 -1.62
CA PRO A 116 2.39 32.43 -1.55
C PRO A 116 3.78 32.76 -1.01
N SER A 117 4.55 33.53 -1.79
CA SER A 117 5.74 34.21 -1.32
C SER A 117 5.35 35.35 -0.39
N ILE A 118 6.15 35.61 0.65
CA ILE A 118 5.97 36.76 1.54
C ILE A 118 6.03 38.09 0.74
N ALA A 119 6.69 38.09 -0.42
CA ALA A 119 6.70 39.22 -1.35
C ALA A 119 5.33 39.56 -1.95
N SER A 120 4.32 38.67 -1.91
CA SER A 120 2.94 39.00 -2.35
C SER A 120 2.03 39.51 -1.23
N PHE A 121 2.57 39.72 -0.02
CA PHE A 121 1.86 40.25 1.15
C PHE A 121 2.46 41.55 1.69
N LEU A 122 3.57 42.03 1.10
CA LEU A 122 4.32 43.22 1.55
C LEU A 122 4.66 44.20 0.41
N TRP A 123 3.96 44.11 -0.73
CA TRP A 123 3.88 45.15 -1.75
C TRP A 123 2.44 45.28 -2.30
#